data_AF-A0A953ENW0-F1
#
_entry.id   AF-A0A953ENW0-F1
#
_cell.length_a   1.000
_cell.length_b   1.000
_cell.length_c   1.000
_cell.angle_alpha   90.00
_cell.angle_beta   90.00
_cell.angle_gamma   90.00
#
_symmetry.space_group_name_H-M   'P 1'
#
loop_
_entity.id
_entity.type
_entity.pdbx_description
1 polymer ?
#
loop_
_entity_poly.entity_id
_entity_poly.type
_entity_poly.pdbx_seq_one_letter_code
_entity_poly.pdbx_strand_id
1 'polypeptide(L)' 'MKRLGKFEHNRYVGDKRTQVVYDIDELAAEDEPLIEELLAAETFLCFGPDTLAEARNRGYRLFKKQRVAAATSD' A
#
# COMPACT_ATOMS: atom_id res chain seq x y z
N MET A 1 -12.24 4.37 3.10
CA MET A 1 -11.80 5.25 2.01
C MET A 1 -12.59 5.00 0.73
N LYS A 2 -13.01 6.04 0.00
CA LYS A 2 -13.46 5.89 -1.40
C LYS A 2 -12.20 5.77 -2.25
N ARG A 3 -12.03 4.69 -3.04
CA ARG A 3 -10.82 4.51 -3.87
C ARG A 3 -10.55 5.77 -4.69
N LEU A 4 -9.35 6.32 -4.55
CA LEU A 4 -8.87 7.42 -5.38
C LEU A 4 -8.87 6.93 -6.84
N GLY A 5 -9.39 7.72 -7.78
CA GLY A 5 -9.62 7.28 -9.17
C GLY A 5 -8.37 6.71 -9.88
N LYS A 6 -7.15 7.09 -9.45
CA LYS A 6 -5.89 6.54 -9.97
C LYS A 6 -5.59 5.10 -9.52
N PHE A 7 -6.30 4.57 -8.53
CA PHE A 7 -6.14 3.23 -7.99
C PHE A 7 -7.39 2.35 -8.15
N GLU A 8 -8.30 2.69 -9.06
CA GLU A 8 -9.52 1.88 -9.28
C GLU A 8 -9.22 0.38 -9.48
N HIS A 9 -8.05 0.06 -10.05
CA HIS A 9 -7.64 -1.30 -10.36
C HIS A 9 -6.49 -1.87 -9.50
N ASN A 10 -5.91 -1.11 -8.57
CA ASN A 10 -4.72 -1.53 -7.83
C ASN A 10 -4.95 -1.37 -6.32
N ARG A 11 -4.88 -2.47 -5.56
CA ARG A 11 -4.98 -2.53 -4.10
C ARG A 11 -3.64 -2.27 -3.42
N TYR A 12 -2.53 -2.75 -3.99
CA TYR A 12 -1.22 -2.63 -3.36
C TYR A 12 -0.40 -1.51 -4.01
N VAL A 13 -0.05 -0.51 -3.21
CA VAL A 13 0.72 0.66 -3.65
C VAL A 13 2.03 0.71 -2.88
N GLY A 14 3.14 0.65 -3.61
CA GLY A 14 4.49 0.66 -3.05
C GLY A 14 5.11 2.05 -3.08
N ASP A 15 5.73 2.49 -1.98
CA ASP A 15 6.63 3.64 -1.94
C ASP A 15 8.03 3.24 -2.44
N LYS A 16 8.43 3.82 -3.58
CA LYS A 16 9.74 3.58 -4.21
C LYS A 16 10.91 4.00 -3.32
N ARG A 17 10.71 4.97 -2.43
CA ARG A 17 11.77 5.56 -1.58
C ARG A 17 12.12 4.65 -0.41
N THR A 18 11.13 3.95 0.14
CA THR A 18 11.26 3.24 1.43
C THR A 18 11.03 1.73 1.34
N GLN A 19 10.61 1.22 0.18
CA GLN A 19 10.17 -0.16 -0.02
C GLN A 19 9.07 -0.58 0.97
N VAL A 20 8.17 0.34 1.28
CA VAL A 20 6.95 0.06 2.04
C VAL A 20 5.80 -0.13 1.06
N VAL A 21 4.99 -1.17 1.26
CA VAL A 21 3.74 -1.38 0.51
C VAL A 21 2.56 -1.14 1.44
N TYR A 22 1.58 -0.39 0.93
CA TYR A 22 0.31 -0.11 1.58
C TYR A 22 -0.78 -0.93 0.90
N ASP A 23 -1.62 -1.57 1.70
CA ASP A 23 -2.89 -2.11 1.24
C ASP A 23 -3.94 -1.01 1.35
N ILE A 24 -4.32 -0.40 0.23
CA ILE A 24 -5.21 0.79 0.28
C ILE A 24 -6.65 0.44 0.65
N ASP A 25 -7.06 -0.82 0.49
CA ASP A 25 -8.40 -1.27 0.88
C ASP A 25 -8.50 -1.45 2.40
N GLU A 26 -7.40 -1.78 3.06
CA GLU A 26 -7.29 -2.01 4.51
C GLU A 26 -6.57 -0.86 5.24
N LEU A 27 -6.43 0.30 4.61
CA LEU A 27 -5.77 1.46 5.21
C LEU A 27 -6.73 2.21 6.13
N ALA A 28 -6.27 2.50 7.34
CA ALA A 28 -7.04 3.28 8.31
C ALA A 28 -7.20 4.74 7.85
N ALA A 29 -8.32 5.37 8.21
CA ALA A 29 -8.67 6.72 7.75
C ALA A 29 -7.61 7.76 8.15
N GLU A 30 -6.97 7.59 9.30
CA GLU A 30 -5.89 8.47 9.79
C GLU A 30 -4.58 8.35 8.98
N ASP A 31 -4.41 7.26 8.22
CA ASP A 31 -3.21 6.99 7.43
C ASP A 31 -3.40 7.31 5.94
N GLU A 32 -4.61 7.71 5.52
CA GLU A 32 -4.92 8.15 4.14
C GLU A 32 -3.96 9.24 3.61
N PRO A 33 -3.52 10.25 4.41
CA PRO A 33 -2.57 11.27 3.95
C PRO A 33 -1.23 10.72 3.47
N LEU A 34 -0.81 9.51 3.89
CA LEU A 34 0.42 8.87 3.41
C LEU A 34 0.32 8.54 1.91
N ILE A 35 -0.87 8.12 1.46
CA ILE A 35 -1.12 7.80 0.05
C ILE A 35 -1.23 9.09 -0.78
N GLU A 36 -1.87 10.12 -0.23
CA GLU A 36 -1.96 11.43 -0.88
C GLU A 36 -0.57 12.04 -1.09
N GLU A 37 0.31 12.00 -0.08
CA GLU A 37 1.71 12.43 -0.21
C GLU A 37 2.44 11.63 -1.30
N LEU A 38 2.28 10.30 -1.30
CA LEU A 38 2.94 9.43 -2.26
C LEU A 38 2.51 9.71 -3.71
N LEU A 39 1.22 9.99 -3.90
CA LEU A 39 0.66 10.42 -5.18
C LEU A 39 1.17 11.79 -5.60
N ALA A 40 1.18 12.76 -4.69
CA ALA A 40 1.66 14.12 -4.95
C ALA A 40 3.16 14.14 -5.29
N ALA A 41 3.94 13.27 -4.66
CA ALA A 41 5.36 13.10 -4.95
C ALA A 41 5.64 12.22 -6.19
N GLU A 42 4.64 11.55 -6.75
CA GLU A 42 4.78 10.58 -7.86
C GLU A 42 5.82 9.47 -7.58
N THR A 43 6.05 9.18 -6.30
CA THR A 43 7.02 8.19 -5.83
C THR A 43 6.40 6.84 -5.51
N PHE A 44 5.28 6.52 -6.17
CA PHE A 44 4.61 5.23 -6.05
C PHE A 44 4.95 4.26 -7.18
N LEU A 45 4.64 2.97 -6.96
CA LEU A 45 4.52 1.94 -7.98
C LEU A 45 3.37 0.99 -7.67
N CYS A 46 2.90 0.28 -8.70
CA CYS A 46 1.93 -0.80 -8.58
C CYS A 46 2.60 -2.13 -8.96
N PHE A 47 2.01 -3.24 -8.52
CA PHE A 47 2.59 -4.57 -8.69
C PHE A 47 1.85 -5.35 -9.77
N GLY A 48 2.58 -6.21 -10.48
CA GLY A 48 2.03 -7.12 -11.48
C GLY A 48 2.56 -8.53 -11.20
N PRO A 49 1.75 -9.45 -10.65
CA PRO A 49 0.33 -9.29 -10.26
C PRO A 49 0.13 -8.38 -9.03
N ASP A 50 -1.06 -7.77 -8.90
CA ASP A 50 -1.41 -6.89 -7.77
C ASP A 50 -1.71 -7.70 -6.49
N THR A 51 -0.66 -8.22 -5.88
CA THR A 51 -0.74 -9.05 -4.67
C THR A 51 0.34 -8.65 -3.66
N LEU A 52 0.06 -8.85 -2.38
CA LEU A 52 1.06 -8.65 -1.33
C LEU A 52 2.26 -9.61 -1.49
N ALA A 53 2.04 -10.81 -2.00
CA ALA A 53 3.10 -11.77 -2.28
C ALA A 53 4.09 -11.22 -3.32
N GLU A 54 3.59 -10.65 -4.42
CA GLU A 54 4.44 -10.01 -5.44
C GLU A 54 5.23 -8.84 -4.87
N ALA A 55 4.60 -7.99 -4.05
CA ALA A 55 5.30 -6.90 -3.39
C ALA A 55 6.45 -7.40 -2.51
N ARG A 56 6.21 -8.45 -1.71
CA ARG A 56 7.24 -9.09 -0.87
C ARG A 56 8.37 -9.70 -1.69
N ASN A 57 8.05 -10.34 -2.83
CA ASN A 57 9.05 -10.89 -3.74
C ASN A 57 9.97 -9.80 -4.31
N ARG A 58 9.47 -8.57 -4.46
CA ARG A 58 10.25 -7.38 -4.87
C ARG A 58 10.93 -6.64 -3.71
N GLY A 59 10.94 -7.21 -2.51
CA GLY A 59 11.60 -6.63 -1.32
C GLY A 59 10.75 -5.64 -0.53
N TYR A 60 9.48 -5.44 -0.88
CA TYR A 60 8.61 -4.52 -0.15
C TYR A 60 8.12 -5.13 1.16
N ARG A 61 8.01 -4.29 2.19
CA ARG A 61 7.44 -4.66 3.49
C ARG A 61 6.08 -4.01 3.66
N LEU A 62 5.09 -4.80 4.09
CA LEU A 62 3.77 -4.27 4.43
C LEU A 62 3.90 -3.20 5.51
N PHE A 63 3.13 -2.12 5.37
CA PHE A 63 3.08 -1.04 6.34
C PHE A 63 2.88 -1.56 7.77
N LYS A 64 3.62 -1.00 8.72
CA LYS A 64 3.77 -1.56 10.07
C LYS A 64 2.42 -1.75 10.78
N LYS A 65 1.51 -0.79 10.69
CA LYS A 65 0.19 -0.88 11.33
C LYS A 65 -0.66 -2.01 10.73
N GLN A 66 -0.58 -2.21 9.42
CA GLN A 66 -1.29 -3.28 8.71
C GLN A 66 -0.71 -4.68 8.97
N ARG A 67 0.58 -4.77 9.30
CA ARG A 67 1.19 -6.02 9.76
C ARG A 67 0.66 -6.47 11.11
N VAL A 68 0.45 -5.53 12.04
CA VAL A 68 -0.07 -5.84 13.38
C VAL A 68 -1.52 -6.29 13.28
N ALA A 69 -2.33 -5.60 12.48
CA ALA A 69 -3.71 -6.01 12.21
C ALA A 69 -3.78 -7.41 11.60
N ALA A 70 -2.96 -7.71 10.57
CA ALA A 70 -2.94 -9.03 9.94
C ALA A 70 -2.50 -10.16 10.89
N ALA A 71 -1.62 -9.89 11.85
CA ALA A 71 -1.13 -10.87 12.81
C ALA A 71 -2.08 -11.11 14.00
N THR A 72 -3.09 -10.25 14.19
CA THR A 72 -4.09 -10.39 15.28
C THR A 72 -5.34 -11.15 14.82
N SER A 73 -5.46 -11.39 13.51
CA SER A 73 -6.59 -12.07 12.86
C SER A 73 -6.35 -13.56 12.59
N ASP A 74 -5.26 -14.13 13.11
CA ASP A 74 -4.84 -15.55 13.01
C ASP A 74 -4.78 -16.14 14.42
#